data_AF-A0A846N9J6-F1
#
_entry.id   AF-A0A846N9J6-F1
#
_cell.length_a   1.000
_cell.length_b   1.000
_cell.length_c   1.000
_cell.angle_alpha   90.00
_cell.angle_beta   90.00
_cell.angle_gamma   90.00
#
_symmetry.space_group_name_H-M   'P 1'
#
loop_
_entity.id
_entity.type
_entity.pdbx_description
1 polymer ?
#
loop_
_entity_poly.entity_id
_entity_poly.type
_entity_poly.pdbx_seq_one_letter_code
_entity_poly.pdbx_strand_id
1 'polypeptide(L)'
;MSETWRQRLSRRRLEIGIEGPEYDYIQKYIEFYCSEADRRCKEIDMTKTVDEVIDSMKDKNFDRFTKGVIDAIHKKRGFDPSDNDTKETPFMSA
;
A
#
# COMPACT_ATOMS: atom_id res chain seq x y z
N MET A 1 -6.27 -9.21 20.99
CA MET A 1 -6.41 -9.22 19.52
C MET A 1 -5.39 -8.24 18.97
N SER A 2 -4.49 -8.71 18.11
CA SER A 2 -3.43 -7.89 17.51
C SER A 2 -4.04 -6.96 16.45
N GLU A 3 -3.53 -5.74 16.35
CA GLU A 3 -3.93 -4.79 15.30
C GLU A 3 -3.48 -5.32 13.93
N THR A 4 -4.39 -5.39 12.96
CA THR A 4 -4.08 -5.91 11.61
C THR A 4 -3.31 -4.88 10.80
N TRP A 5 -2.55 -5.32 9.78
CA TRP A 5 -1.87 -4.42 8.86
C TRP A 5 -2.81 -3.38 8.20
N ARG A 6 -4.07 -3.73 7.95
CA ARG A 6 -5.09 -2.82 7.40
C ARG A 6 -5.40 -1.67 8.35
N GLN A 7 -5.53 -1.98 9.64
CA GLN A 7 -5.76 -0.97 10.68
C GLN A 7 -4.53 -0.07 10.86
N ARG A 8 -3.32 -0.66 10.83
CA ARG A 8 -2.06 0.08 10.88
C ARG A 8 -1.90 1.03 9.69
N LEU A 9 -2.21 0.57 8.47
CA LEU A 9 -2.17 1.38 7.25
C LEU A 9 -3.21 2.51 7.29
N SER A 10 -4.44 2.21 7.72
CA SER A 10 -5.51 3.20 7.85
C SER A 10 -5.13 4.34 8.80
N ARG A 11 -4.53 4.02 9.95
CA ARG A 11 -4.05 5.02 10.91
C ARG A 11 -2.92 5.87 10.33
N ARG A 12 -1.96 5.24 9.65
CA ARG A 12 -0.77 5.92 9.10
C ARG A 12 -1.02 6.64 7.79
N ARG A 13 -2.15 6.43 7.11
CA ARG A 13 -2.42 7.06 5.80
C ARG A 13 -2.24 8.57 5.81
N LEU A 14 -2.66 9.23 6.90
CA LEU A 14 -2.57 10.69 7.07
C LEU A 14 -1.11 11.14 7.30
N GLU A 15 -0.32 10.33 8.00
CA GLU A 15 1.10 10.61 8.24
C GLU A 15 1.95 10.46 6.98
N ILE A 16 1.54 9.55 6.08
CA ILE A 16 2.24 9.26 4.82
C ILE A 16 1.71 10.13 3.66
N GLY A 17 0.60 10.86 3.86
CA GLY A 17 0.01 11.74 2.85
C GLY A 17 -0.72 11.00 1.72
N ILE A 18 -1.30 9.83 2.01
CA ILE A 18 -1.98 8.98 1.03
C ILE A 18 -3.50 9.13 1.20
N GLU A 19 -4.19 9.59 0.15
CA GLU A 19 -5.62 9.85 0.18
C GLU A 19 -6.39 9.22 -1.00
N GLY A 20 -7.69 9.00 -0.78
CA GLY A 20 -8.65 8.67 -1.83
C GLY A 20 -8.27 7.45 -2.69
N PRO A 21 -8.32 7.56 -4.04
CA PRO A 21 -8.08 6.44 -4.96
C PRO A 21 -6.70 5.78 -4.83
N GLU A 22 -5.71 6.51 -4.32
CA GLU A 22 -4.35 5.99 -4.11
C GLU A 22 -4.32 5.01 -2.93
N TYR A 23 -4.99 5.36 -1.83
CA TYR A 23 -5.15 4.48 -0.67
C TYR A 23 -5.84 3.17 -1.05
N ASP A 24 -6.93 3.25 -1.82
CA ASP A 24 -7.66 2.07 -2.29
C ASP A 24 -6.81 1.19 -3.21
N TYR A 25 -5.99 1.81 -4.07
CA TYR A 25 -5.06 1.09 -4.93
C TYR A 25 -3.97 0.39 -4.14
N ILE A 26 -3.35 1.07 -3.17
CA ILE A 26 -2.31 0.50 -2.31
C ILE A 26 -2.87 -0.66 -1.50
N GLN A 27 -4.08 -0.52 -0.93
CA GLN A 27 -4.72 -1.59 -0.19
C GLN A 27 -4.93 -2.84 -1.06
N LYS A 28 -5.49 -2.67 -2.27
CA LYS A 28 -5.66 -3.77 -3.24
C LYS A 28 -4.34 -4.38 -3.68
N TYR A 29 -3.30 -3.55 -3.84
CA TYR A 29 -1.97 -4.00 -4.22
C TYR A 29 -1.33 -4.85 -3.13
N ILE A 30 -1.42 -4.41 -1.87
CA ILE A 30 -0.95 -5.21 -0.72
C ILE A 30 -1.74 -6.51 -0.62
N GLU A 31 -3.07 -6.48 -0.74
CA GLU A 31 -3.92 -7.69 -0.74
C GLU A 31 -3.52 -8.69 -1.84
N PHE A 32 -3.24 -8.20 -3.05
CA PHE A 32 -2.80 -9.04 -4.17
C PHE A 32 -1.48 -9.74 -3.85
N TYR A 33 -0.49 -9.00 -3.34
CA TYR A 33 0.81 -9.58 -2.99
C TYR A 33 0.73 -10.50 -1.77
N CYS A 34 -0.10 -10.17 -0.77
CA CYS A 34 -0.38 -11.08 0.35
C CYS A 34 -0.99 -12.38 -0.16
N SER A 35 -1.95 -12.33 -1.09
CA SER A 35 -2.60 -13.52 -1.65
C SER A 35 -1.63 -14.37 -2.47
N GLU A 36 -0.82 -13.75 -3.32
CA GLU A 36 0.22 -14.44 -4.10
C GLU A 36 1.29 -15.07 -3.21
N ALA A 37 1.71 -14.34 -2.17
CA ALA A 37 2.69 -14.84 -1.23
C ALA A 37 2.09 -15.94 -0.33
N ASP A 38 0.83 -15.84 0.06
CA ASP A 38 0.10 -16.86 0.84
C ASP A 38 -0.06 -18.15 0.03
N ARG A 39 -0.38 -18.04 -1.26
CA ARG A 39 -0.38 -19.17 -2.19
C ARG A 39 0.99 -19.86 -2.24
N ARG A 40 2.07 -19.09 -2.41
CA ARG A 40 3.45 -19.62 -2.45
C ARG A 40 3.90 -20.18 -1.10
N CYS A 41 3.48 -19.58 0.00
CA CYS A 41 3.74 -20.08 1.35
C CYS A 41 3.02 -21.41 1.56
N LYS A 42 1.75 -21.53 1.18
CA LYS A 42 0.99 -22.79 1.26
C LYS A 42 1.57 -23.91 0.41
N GLU A 43 2.25 -23.59 -0.69
CA GLU A 43 3.01 -24.56 -1.49
C GLU A 43 4.25 -25.11 -0.74
N ILE A 44 4.75 -24.42 0.29
CA ILE A 44 5.95 -24.77 1.06
C ILE A 44 5.61 -25.27 2.47
N ASP A 45 4.67 -24.62 3.15
CA ASP A 45 4.17 -24.90 4.49
C ASP A 45 2.73 -24.37 4.63
N MET A 46 1.75 -25.28 4.67
CA MET A 46 0.32 -24.95 4.74
C MET A 46 -0.11 -24.27 6.05
N THR A 47 0.76 -24.20 7.06
CA THR A 47 0.41 -23.73 8.41
C THR A 47 0.69 -22.25 8.67
N LYS A 48 1.32 -21.53 7.74
CA LYS A 48 1.66 -20.11 7.92
C LYS A 48 1.08 -19.25 6.81
N THR A 49 0.30 -18.26 7.21
CA THR A 49 -0.21 -17.25 6.30
C THR A 49 0.70 -16.03 6.27
N VAL A 50 0.72 -15.33 5.14
CA VAL A 50 1.54 -14.12 4.98
C VAL A 50 1.02 -12.97 5.86
N ASP A 51 -0.29 -12.91 6.09
CA ASP A 51 -0.88 -11.93 7.01
C ASP A 51 -0.35 -12.09 8.44
N GLU A 52 -0.17 -13.31 8.95
CA GLU A 52 0.44 -13.55 10.28
C GLU A 52 1.91 -13.09 10.35
N VAL A 53 2.64 -13.23 9.25
CA VAL A 53 4.03 -12.73 9.15
C VAL A 53 4.06 -11.21 9.17
N ILE A 54 3.14 -10.55 8.45
CA ILE A 54 3.07 -9.08 8.41
C ILE A 54 2.57 -8.53 9.75
N ASP A 55 1.55 -9.16 10.35
CA ASP A 55 0.99 -8.76 11.64
C ASP A 55 2.00 -8.95 12.79
N SER A 56 2.94 -9.90 12.68
CA SER A 56 4.02 -10.08 13.64
C SER A 56 5.23 -9.15 13.42
N MET A 57 5.26 -8.35 12.35
CA MET A 57 6.35 -7.39 12.12
C MET A 57 6.32 -6.22 13.11
N LYS A 58 7.48 -5.95 13.71
CA LYS A 58 7.75 -4.72 14.47
C LYS A 58 7.51 -3.47 13.60
N ASP A 59 7.05 -2.39 14.22
CA ASP A 59 6.68 -1.14 13.53
C ASP A 59 7.73 -0.64 12.55
N LYS A 60 9.01 -0.61 12.92
CA LYS A 60 10.09 -0.16 12.01
C LYS A 60 10.21 -1.00 10.73
N ASN A 61 9.96 -2.31 10.83
CA ASN A 61 10.01 -3.22 9.68
C ASN A 61 8.75 -3.09 8.83
N PHE A 62 7.59 -2.92 9.47
CA PHE A 62 6.33 -2.63 8.80
C PHE A 62 6.39 -1.31 8.01
N ASP A 63 7.02 -0.29 8.58
CA ASP A 63 7.22 1.03 7.94
C ASP A 63 8.12 0.93 6.72
N ARG A 64 9.19 0.14 6.81
CA ARG A 64 10.08 -0.11 5.68
C ARG A 64 9.38 -0.90 4.59
N PHE A 65 8.56 -1.88 4.97
CA PHE A 65 7.75 -2.68 4.04
C PHE A 65 6.74 -1.79 3.31
N THR A 66 5.96 -1.00 4.04
CA THR A 66 4.94 -0.10 3.46
C THR A 66 5.56 0.96 2.56
N LYS A 67 6.66 1.61 2.97
CA LYS A 67 7.41 2.55 2.11
C LYS A 67 7.91 1.87 0.82
N GLY A 68 8.51 0.68 0.93
CA GLY A 68 8.98 -0.06 -0.24
C GLY A 68 7.87 -0.44 -1.22
N VAL A 69 6.66 -0.74 -0.72
CA VAL A 69 5.49 -1.00 -1.56
C VAL A 69 5.02 0.27 -2.27
N ILE A 70 4.95 1.40 -1.56
CA ILE A 70 4.56 2.70 -2.13
C ILE A 70 5.54 3.12 -3.22
N ASP A 71 6.85 3.08 -2.95
CA ASP A 71 7.89 3.41 -3.92
C ASP A 71 7.81 2.52 -5.17
N ALA A 72 7.57 1.21 -4.98
CA ALA A 72 7.42 0.27 -6.09
C ALA A 72 6.17 0.57 -6.94
N ILE A 73 5.06 0.97 -6.32
CA ILE A 73 3.84 1.39 -7.00
C ILE A 73 4.07 2.68 -7.80
N HIS A 74 4.64 3.72 -7.17
CA HIS A 74 4.92 5.00 -7.82
C HIS A 74 5.85 4.82 -9.02
N LYS A 75 6.92 4.03 -8.85
CA LYS A 75 7.86 3.70 -9.92
C LYS A 75 7.23 2.90 -11.06
N LYS A 76 6.30 1.99 -10.75
CA LYS A 76 5.61 1.16 -11.76
C LYS A 76 4.53 1.92 -12.51
N ARG A 77 3.93 2.95 -11.90
CA ARG A 77 2.93 3.82 -12.53
C ARG A 77 3.53 5.00 -13.31
N GLY A 78 4.82 5.29 -13.16
CA GLY A 78 5.40 6.53 -13.69
C GLY A 78 4.79 7.76 -13.03
N PHE A 79 4.41 7.65 -11.76
CA PHE A 79 3.83 8.77 -11.01
C PHE A 79 4.96 9.73 -10.62
N ASP A 80 5.01 10.87 -11.28
CA ASP A 80 5.91 11.97 -10.93
C ASP A 80 5.18 12.86 -9.90
N PRO A 81 5.72 13.06 -8.69
CA PRO A 81 5.09 13.94 -7.70
C PRO A 81 4.94 15.40 -8.17
N SER A 82 5.54 15.80 -9.32
CA SER A 82 5.29 17.08 -9.98
C SER A 82 3.93 17.20 -10.69
N ASP A 83 3.13 16.15 -10.82
CA ASP A 83 1.82 16.22 -11.50
C ASP A 83 0.69 16.87 -10.66
N ASN A 84 1.00 17.38 -9.46
CA ASN A 84 0.03 18.07 -8.61
C ASN A 84 -0.06 19.59 -8.84
N ASP A 85 0.67 20.15 -9.81
CA ASP A 85 0.77 21.60 -10.02
C ASP A 85 0.55 22.04 -11.47
N THR A 86 -0.34 21.41 -12.24
CA THR A 86 -0.90 22.08 -13.44
C THR A 86 -2.24 21.49 -13.89
N LYS A 87 -3.32 21.81 -13.18
CA LYS A 87 -4.63 21.96 -13.84
C LYS A 87 -5.29 23.26 -13.36
N GLU A 88 -4.65 24.36 -13.72
CA GLU A 88 -5.36 25.62 -13.92
C GLU A 88 -6.51 25.35 -14.91
N THR A 89 -7.72 25.69 -14.47
CA THR A 89 -8.90 25.85 -15.31
C THR A 89 -8.60 26.74 -16.52
N PRO A 90 -9.08 26.37 -17.73
CA PRO A 90 -9.52 27.37 -18.69
C PRO A 90 -11.02 27.26 -18.89
N PHE A 91 -11.69 28.36 -18.51
CA PHE A 91 -12.87 28.90 -19.16
C PHE A 91 -13.01 28.45 -20.63
N MET A 92 -14.20 27.94 -20.98
CA MET A 92 -14.72 28.11 -22.34
C MET A 92 -16.14 28.63 -22.25
N SER A 93 -16.26 29.95 -22.42
CA SER A 93 -17.45 30.62 -22.90
C SER A 93 -17.62 30.35 -24.39
N ALA A 94 -18.81 29.94 -24.81
CA ALA A 94 -19.43 30.32 -26.08
C ALA A 94 -20.92 29.99 -26.02
#